data_AF-A0A7R9IXY8-F1
#
_entry.id   AF-A0A7R9IXY8-F1
#
_cell.length_a   1.000
_cell.length_b   1.000
_cell.length_c   1.000
_cell.angle_alpha   90.00
_cell.angle_beta   90.00
_cell.angle_gamma   90.00
#
_symmetry.space_group_name_H-M   'P 1'
#
loop_
_entity.id
_entity.type
_entity.pdbx_description
1 polymer ?
#
loop_
_entity_poly.entity_id
_entity_poly.type
_entity_poly.pdbx_seq_one_letter_code
_entity_poly.pdbx_strand_id
1 'polypeptide(L)'
;MHIISRGPFREAAIIYPNHASALDAAYLVLRDENFATPDALKIRFQSLDRMKYREKWWVIDVGGNSLRIMFYADFDRGKIFIKHIVMHAEYDKLVKKYRETIQATNDLVRIVPFLGGSTDKRDYEQALELVEYLVEHQPDSPLVEILSDKVARYENSAPEFAAFNARTDAMPRGVALLRVIMDQHGLTQSSFTDEIGQRSYVSRILRGDRPLTDKHKARLAARFNLPFEAFAE
;
A
#
# COMPACT_ATOMS: atom_id res chain seq x y z
N MET A 1 25.51 -13.68 -18.73
CA MET A 1 24.32 -12.89 -18.35
C MET A 1 24.83 -11.55 -17.87
N HIS A 2 24.06 -10.49 -17.99
CA HIS A 2 24.49 -9.20 -17.44
C HIS A 2 24.16 -9.12 -15.94
N ILE A 3 25.21 -9.22 -15.11
CA ILE A 3 25.11 -9.02 -13.67
C ILE A 3 25.02 -7.51 -13.39
N ILE A 4 23.91 -7.08 -12.81
CA ILE A 4 23.58 -5.65 -12.60
C ILE A 4 24.59 -4.96 -11.68
N SER A 5 25.05 -5.62 -10.62
CA SER A 5 26.06 -5.10 -9.70
C SER A 5 27.07 -6.16 -9.33
N ARG A 6 28.35 -5.79 -9.39
CA ARG A 6 29.49 -6.62 -8.96
C ARG A 6 29.83 -6.44 -7.47
N GLY A 7 29.26 -5.40 -6.84
CA GLY A 7 29.52 -5.04 -5.44
C GLY A 7 29.35 -6.21 -4.46
N PRO A 8 28.24 -6.99 -4.52
CA PRO A 8 28.02 -8.11 -3.62
C PRO A 8 29.12 -9.18 -3.67
N PHE A 9 29.66 -9.47 -4.86
CA PHE A 9 30.77 -10.43 -5.00
C PHE A 9 32.06 -9.88 -4.39
N ARG A 10 32.39 -8.60 -4.63
CA ARG A 10 33.57 -7.95 -4.05
C ARG A 10 33.48 -7.92 -2.52
N GLU A 11 32.36 -7.52 -1.97
CA GLU A 11 32.15 -7.46 -0.51
C GLU A 11 32.23 -8.85 0.11
N ALA A 12 31.59 -9.85 -0.50
CA ALA A 12 31.66 -11.22 -0.03
C ALA A 12 33.08 -11.79 -0.08
N ALA A 13 33.88 -11.48 -1.10
CA ALA A 13 35.27 -11.93 -1.16
C ALA A 13 36.14 -11.30 -0.06
N ILE A 14 35.82 -10.07 0.38
CA ILE A 14 36.47 -9.42 1.54
C ILE A 14 36.04 -10.07 2.86
N ILE A 15 34.75 -10.35 3.03
CA ILE A 15 34.19 -10.95 4.26
C ILE A 15 34.59 -12.42 4.39
N TYR A 16 34.68 -13.14 3.27
CA TYR A 16 34.96 -14.58 3.19
C TYR A 16 36.22 -14.87 2.35
N PRO A 17 37.42 -14.46 2.80
CA PRO A 17 38.64 -14.53 2.00
C PRO A 17 39.00 -15.97 1.60
N ASN A 18 38.70 -16.95 2.44
CA ASN A 18 38.92 -18.37 2.15
C ASN A 18 38.05 -18.89 0.98
N HIS A 19 37.03 -18.14 0.58
CA HIS A 19 36.14 -18.48 -0.52
C HIS A 19 36.24 -17.51 -1.71
N ALA A 20 37.15 -16.53 -1.68
CA ALA A 20 37.29 -15.51 -2.71
C ALA A 20 37.46 -16.10 -4.11
N SER A 21 38.36 -17.08 -4.27
CA SER A 21 38.56 -17.75 -5.57
C SER A 21 37.29 -18.45 -6.10
N ALA A 22 36.48 -19.05 -5.22
CA ALA A 22 35.23 -19.68 -5.62
C ALA A 22 34.16 -18.64 -6.00
N LEU A 23 34.12 -17.51 -5.31
CA LEU A 23 33.24 -16.37 -5.62
C LEU A 23 33.60 -15.74 -6.97
N ASP A 24 34.89 -15.53 -7.23
CA ASP A 24 35.39 -15.00 -8.50
C ASP A 24 35.05 -15.95 -9.66
N ALA A 25 35.26 -17.26 -9.48
CA ALA A 25 34.90 -18.26 -10.48
C ALA A 25 33.38 -18.25 -10.77
N ALA A 26 32.54 -18.22 -9.72
CA ALA A 26 31.09 -18.15 -9.89
C ALA A 26 30.66 -16.87 -10.61
N TYR A 27 31.27 -15.73 -10.27
CA TYR A 27 31.03 -14.45 -10.95
C TYR A 27 31.36 -14.51 -12.44
N LEU A 28 32.51 -15.07 -12.81
CA LEU A 28 32.95 -15.19 -14.20
C LEU A 28 32.00 -16.06 -15.02
N VAL A 29 31.61 -17.23 -14.51
CA VAL A 29 30.66 -18.13 -15.19
C VAL A 29 29.31 -17.44 -15.41
N LEU A 30 28.77 -16.77 -14.40
CA LEU A 30 27.50 -16.04 -14.50
C LEU A 30 27.58 -14.88 -15.51
N ARG A 31 28.73 -14.21 -15.59
CA ARG A 31 28.97 -13.07 -16.49
C ARG A 31 29.10 -13.51 -17.94
N ASP A 32 29.93 -14.52 -18.20
CA ASP A 32 30.47 -14.82 -19.53
C ASP A 32 29.55 -15.73 -20.37
N GLU A 33 28.63 -16.47 -19.75
CA GLU A 33 27.68 -17.34 -20.46
C GLU A 33 26.27 -16.74 -20.52
N ASN A 34 25.55 -16.92 -21.63
CA ASN A 34 24.13 -16.53 -21.71
C ASN A 34 23.23 -17.71 -21.32
N PHE A 35 22.45 -17.56 -20.24
CA PHE A 35 21.53 -18.59 -19.77
C PHE A 35 20.11 -18.21 -20.17
N ALA A 36 19.53 -18.92 -21.15
CA ALA A 36 18.17 -18.66 -21.63
C ALA A 36 17.08 -19.26 -20.71
N THR A 37 17.42 -20.24 -19.88
CA THR A 37 16.49 -20.91 -18.97
C THR A 37 17.16 -21.25 -17.64
N PRO A 38 16.39 -21.49 -16.56
CA PRO A 38 16.92 -22.00 -15.30
C PRO A 38 17.66 -23.32 -15.48
N ASP A 39 17.17 -24.22 -16.32
CA ASP A 39 17.80 -25.52 -16.56
C ASP A 39 19.19 -25.36 -17.20
N ALA A 40 19.35 -24.39 -18.12
CA ALA A 40 20.65 -24.07 -18.70
C ALA A 40 21.64 -23.60 -17.62
N LEU A 41 21.19 -22.78 -16.67
CA LEU A 41 22.00 -22.36 -15.53
C LEU A 41 22.32 -23.52 -14.58
N LYS A 42 21.36 -24.42 -14.37
CA LYS A 42 21.49 -25.60 -13.51
C LYS A 42 22.58 -26.57 -13.98
N ILE A 43 22.85 -26.62 -15.29
CA ILE A 43 23.95 -27.42 -15.83
C ILE A 43 25.29 -27.00 -15.21
N ARG A 44 25.54 -25.69 -15.05
CA ARG A 44 26.76 -25.15 -14.43
C ARG A 44 26.69 -25.14 -12.91
N PHE A 45 25.53 -24.78 -12.38
CA PHE A 45 25.28 -24.69 -10.94
C PHE A 45 24.22 -25.74 -10.56
N GLN A 46 24.65 -26.98 -10.35
CA GLN A 46 23.75 -28.09 -10.02
C GLN A 46 22.93 -27.84 -8.74
N SER A 47 23.46 -27.02 -7.82
CA SER A 47 22.78 -26.55 -6.60
C SER A 47 21.69 -25.50 -6.85
N LEU A 48 21.46 -25.08 -8.10
CA LEU A 48 20.42 -24.11 -8.43
C LEU A 48 19.06 -24.61 -7.97
N ASP A 49 18.45 -23.83 -7.08
CA ASP A 49 17.10 -24.04 -6.58
C ASP A 49 16.28 -22.75 -6.62
N ARG A 50 14.97 -22.90 -6.81
CA ARG A 50 14.02 -21.80 -6.84
C ARG A 50 13.59 -21.44 -5.42
N MET A 51 13.66 -20.17 -5.07
CA MET A 51 13.18 -19.72 -3.76
C MET A 51 11.65 -19.80 -3.68
N LYS A 52 11.13 -20.55 -2.69
CA LYS A 52 9.68 -20.80 -2.53
C LYS A 52 8.83 -19.53 -2.35
N TYR A 53 9.35 -18.54 -1.63
CA TYR A 53 8.58 -17.35 -1.20
C TYR A 53 8.87 -16.08 -2.01
N ARG A 54 9.66 -16.19 -3.10
CA ARG A 54 10.09 -15.02 -3.88
C ARG A 54 10.10 -15.37 -5.36
N GLU A 55 9.21 -14.74 -6.12
CA GLU A 55 9.05 -15.04 -7.54
C GLU A 55 10.30 -14.64 -8.36
N LYS A 56 10.78 -15.53 -9.23
CA LYS A 56 12.01 -15.34 -10.05
C LYS A 56 13.31 -15.19 -9.23
N TRP A 57 13.29 -15.57 -7.96
CA TRP A 57 14.48 -15.63 -7.12
C TRP A 57 15.04 -17.05 -7.03
N TRP A 58 16.36 -17.12 -7.03
CA TRP A 58 17.13 -18.35 -7.09
C TRP A 58 18.25 -18.32 -6.06
N VAL A 59 18.71 -19.51 -5.69
CA VAL A 59 19.87 -19.69 -4.84
C VAL A 59 20.81 -20.72 -5.47
N ILE A 60 22.12 -20.46 -5.36
CA ILE A 60 23.18 -21.40 -5.70
C ILE A 60 24.19 -21.48 -4.56
N ASP A 61 24.83 -22.64 -4.44
CA ASP A 61 25.88 -22.90 -3.47
C ASP A 61 27.25 -22.56 -4.05
N VAL A 62 28.12 -21.91 -3.27
CA VAL A 62 29.50 -21.57 -3.65
C VAL A 62 30.45 -21.84 -2.48
N GLY A 63 31.73 -22.08 -2.78
CA GLY A 63 32.76 -22.29 -1.75
C GLY A 63 32.59 -23.60 -0.98
N GLY A 64 32.27 -24.70 -1.70
CA GLY A 64 32.09 -26.02 -1.09
C GLY A 64 30.86 -26.10 -0.19
N ASN A 65 29.73 -25.55 -0.64
CA ASN A 65 28.47 -25.49 0.11
C ASN A 65 28.46 -24.53 1.33
N SER A 66 29.53 -23.76 1.53
CA SER A 66 29.63 -22.82 2.67
C SER A 66 28.79 -21.56 2.47
N LEU A 67 28.71 -21.06 1.24
CA LEU A 67 28.04 -19.81 0.89
C LEU A 67 26.80 -20.05 0.02
N ARG A 68 25.83 -19.14 0.13
CA ARG A 68 24.61 -19.06 -0.66
C ARG A 68 24.58 -17.74 -1.40
N ILE A 69 24.53 -17.81 -2.73
CA ILE A 69 24.31 -16.63 -3.57
C ILE A 69 22.82 -16.56 -3.86
N MET A 70 22.14 -15.54 -3.34
CA MET A 70 20.72 -15.28 -3.57
C MET A 70 20.56 -14.20 -4.64
N PHE A 71 19.86 -14.52 -5.71
CA PHE A 71 19.73 -13.61 -6.84
C PHE A 71 18.36 -13.66 -7.52
N TYR A 72 17.96 -12.54 -8.09
CA TYR A 72 16.88 -12.48 -9.05
C TYR A 72 17.46 -12.73 -10.45
N ALA A 73 16.77 -13.52 -11.26
CA ALA A 73 17.13 -13.76 -12.65
C ALA A 73 15.94 -13.47 -13.57
N ASP A 74 16.17 -12.59 -14.53
CA ASP A 74 15.33 -12.39 -15.71
C ASP A 74 16.04 -13.05 -16.89
N PHE A 75 15.64 -14.29 -17.19
CA PHE A 75 16.23 -15.09 -18.26
C PHE A 75 15.87 -14.54 -19.64
N ASP A 76 14.67 -13.96 -19.80
CA ASP A 76 14.21 -13.37 -21.06
C ASP A 76 15.06 -12.15 -21.45
N ARG A 77 15.42 -11.32 -20.46
CA ARG A 77 16.25 -10.12 -20.67
C ARG A 77 17.74 -10.35 -20.44
N GLY A 78 18.14 -11.55 -20.03
CA GLY A 78 19.52 -11.89 -19.72
C GLY A 78 20.12 -11.12 -18.54
N LYS A 79 19.32 -10.77 -17.52
CA LYS A 79 19.73 -9.95 -16.36
C LYS A 79 19.76 -10.75 -15.07
N ILE A 80 20.81 -10.55 -14.26
CA ILE A 80 20.94 -11.12 -12.92
C ILE A 80 21.20 -10.01 -11.90
N PHE A 81 20.42 -10.01 -10.82
CA PHE A 81 20.60 -9.12 -9.67
C PHE A 81 20.96 -9.93 -8.42
N ILE A 82 22.20 -9.79 -7.94
CA ILE A 82 22.66 -10.43 -6.71
C ILE A 82 22.20 -9.59 -5.52
N LYS A 83 21.47 -10.21 -4.58
CA LYS A 83 21.02 -9.53 -3.36
C LYS A 83 21.93 -9.82 -2.17
N HIS A 84 22.25 -11.09 -1.97
CA HIS A 84 23.03 -11.54 -0.82
C HIS A 84 24.00 -12.65 -1.22
N ILE A 85 25.18 -12.62 -0.61
CA ILE A 85 26.11 -13.74 -0.57
C ILE A 85 26.43 -13.96 0.91
N VAL A 86 25.92 -15.04 1.48
CA VAL A 86 25.88 -15.26 2.93
C VAL A 86 26.19 -16.71 3.26
N MET A 87 26.51 -16.99 4.53
CA MET A 87 26.68 -18.37 4.98
C MET A 87 25.36 -19.14 4.98
N HIS A 88 25.43 -20.47 4.92
CA HIS A 88 24.25 -21.34 4.97
C HIS A 88 23.33 -21.04 6.17
N ALA A 89 23.90 -20.87 7.37
CA ALA A 89 23.12 -20.58 8.58
C ALA A 89 22.38 -19.22 8.52
N GLU A 90 22.95 -18.23 7.83
CA GLU A 90 22.32 -16.92 7.66
C GLU A 90 21.20 -16.98 6.62
N TYR A 91 21.42 -17.73 5.53
CA TYR A 91 20.38 -18.04 4.57
C TYR A 91 19.18 -18.71 5.23
N ASP A 92 19.40 -19.71 6.09
CA ASP A 92 18.33 -20.40 6.80
C ASP A 92 17.54 -19.45 7.71
N LYS A 93 18.22 -18.54 8.41
CA LYS A 93 17.55 -17.49 9.22
C LYS A 93 16.69 -16.58 8.36
N LEU A 94 17.17 -16.16 7.19
CA LEU A 94 16.41 -15.33 6.25
C LEU A 94 15.17 -16.06 5.72
N VAL A 95 15.33 -17.31 5.28
CA VAL A 95 14.22 -18.14 4.77
C VAL A 95 13.20 -18.41 5.86
N LYS A 96 13.65 -18.71 7.08
CA LYS A 96 12.76 -18.89 8.25
C LYS A 96 11.94 -17.63 8.51
N LYS A 97 12.59 -16.46 8.57
CA LYS A 97 11.89 -15.17 8.75
C LYS A 97 10.83 -14.94 7.67
N TYR A 98 11.16 -15.13 6.40
CA TYR A 98 10.18 -14.94 5.31
C TYR A 98 8.99 -15.89 5.43
N ARG A 99 9.25 -17.16 5.75
CA ARG A 99 8.19 -18.15 5.97
C ARG A 99 7.28 -17.75 7.12
N GLU A 100 7.83 -17.40 8.26
CA GLU A 100 7.08 -17.03 9.46
C GLU A 100 6.25 -15.77 9.23
N THR A 101 6.80 -14.75 8.56
CA THR A 101 6.05 -13.53 8.22
C THR A 101 4.87 -13.83 7.29
N ILE A 102 5.08 -14.59 6.21
CA ILE A 102 4.00 -14.94 5.28
C ILE A 102 2.95 -15.80 5.97
N GLN A 103 3.37 -16.74 6.82
CA GLN A 103 2.45 -17.59 7.57
C GLN A 103 1.59 -16.75 8.52
N ALA A 104 2.20 -15.83 9.27
CA ALA A 104 1.48 -14.92 10.17
C ALA A 104 0.48 -14.04 9.39
N THR A 105 0.85 -13.53 8.22
CA THR A 105 -0.08 -12.79 7.35
C THR A 105 -1.24 -13.67 6.89
N ASN A 106 -0.99 -14.90 6.46
CA ASN A 106 -2.05 -15.81 6.03
C ASN A 106 -2.99 -16.20 7.19
N ASP A 107 -2.44 -16.43 8.38
CA ASP A 107 -3.23 -16.72 9.58
C ASP A 107 -4.10 -15.52 9.96
N LEU A 108 -3.55 -14.30 9.87
CA LEU A 108 -4.31 -13.07 10.08
C LEU A 108 -5.44 -12.92 9.05
N VAL A 109 -5.17 -13.14 7.76
CA VAL A 109 -6.19 -13.08 6.70
C VAL A 109 -7.27 -14.15 6.92
N ARG A 110 -6.92 -15.33 7.44
CA ARG A 110 -7.92 -16.35 7.77
C ARG A 110 -8.84 -15.92 8.91
N ILE A 111 -8.31 -15.20 9.91
CA ILE A 111 -9.07 -14.70 11.07
C ILE A 111 -9.90 -13.46 10.67
N VAL A 112 -9.34 -12.61 9.81
CA VAL A 112 -9.97 -11.37 9.33
C VAL A 112 -9.95 -11.36 7.80
N PRO A 113 -10.89 -12.07 7.13
CA PRO A 113 -10.92 -12.21 5.67
C PRO A 113 -10.98 -10.88 4.91
N PHE A 114 -11.54 -9.85 5.53
CA PHE A 114 -11.61 -8.50 5.00
C PHE A 114 -10.22 -7.93 4.64
N LEU A 115 -9.17 -8.28 5.41
CA LEU A 115 -7.78 -7.88 5.09
C LEU A 115 -7.28 -8.53 3.79
N GLY A 116 -7.73 -9.75 3.51
CA GLY A 116 -7.43 -10.51 2.30
C GLY A 116 -8.17 -10.03 1.04
N GLY A 117 -9.03 -9.02 1.15
CA GLY A 117 -9.79 -8.47 0.03
C GLY A 117 -11.15 -9.13 -0.19
N SER A 118 -11.73 -9.75 0.84
CA SER A 118 -13.14 -10.15 0.79
C SER A 118 -14.04 -8.94 0.55
N THR A 119 -15.10 -9.13 -0.23
CA THR A 119 -16.15 -8.14 -0.48
C THR A 119 -17.50 -8.57 0.09
N ASP A 120 -17.54 -9.62 0.91
CA ASP A 120 -18.77 -10.03 1.60
C ASP A 120 -19.12 -8.99 2.67
N LYS A 121 -20.40 -8.58 2.70
CA LYS A 121 -20.92 -7.63 3.67
C LYS A 121 -20.70 -8.08 5.12
N ARG A 122 -20.72 -9.38 5.39
CA ARG A 122 -20.48 -9.93 6.73
C ARG A 122 -19.03 -9.72 7.19
N ASP A 123 -18.08 -9.91 6.28
CA ASP A 123 -16.66 -9.69 6.59
C ASP A 123 -16.39 -8.20 6.81
N TYR A 124 -17.11 -7.33 6.10
CA TYR A 124 -17.10 -5.88 6.32
C TYR A 124 -17.65 -5.52 7.71
N GLU A 125 -18.83 -6.03 8.09
CA GLU A 125 -19.44 -5.79 9.41
C GLU A 125 -18.53 -6.28 10.56
N GLN A 126 -17.94 -7.48 10.43
CA GLN A 126 -16.97 -8.01 11.40
C GLN A 126 -15.70 -7.16 11.49
N ALA A 127 -15.24 -6.58 10.38
CA ALA A 127 -14.10 -5.67 10.38
C ALA A 127 -14.41 -4.37 11.14
N LEU A 128 -15.64 -3.85 11.04
CA LEU A 128 -16.06 -2.68 11.82
C LEU A 128 -16.09 -2.97 13.32
N GLU A 129 -16.67 -4.11 13.73
CA GLU A 129 -16.67 -4.55 15.13
C GLU A 129 -15.24 -4.67 15.68
N LEU A 130 -14.31 -5.19 14.87
CA LEU A 130 -12.91 -5.29 15.25
C LEU A 130 -12.24 -3.91 15.37
N VAL A 131 -12.51 -2.97 14.45
CA VAL A 131 -12.00 -1.60 14.53
C VAL A 131 -12.49 -0.91 15.80
N GLU A 132 -13.79 -1.02 16.12
CA GLU A 132 -14.37 -0.48 17.34
C GLU A 132 -13.65 -1.01 18.58
N TYR A 133 -13.51 -2.34 18.69
CA TYR A 133 -12.78 -2.96 19.80
C TYR A 133 -11.32 -2.48 19.89
N LEU A 134 -10.62 -2.39 18.76
CA LEU A 134 -9.21 -1.98 18.72
C LEU A 134 -9.05 -0.51 19.10
N VAL A 135 -9.91 0.40 18.64
CA VAL A 135 -9.83 1.82 19.00
C VAL A 135 -10.01 2.02 20.50
N GLU A 136 -10.89 1.22 21.14
CA GLU A 136 -11.12 1.29 22.58
C GLU A 136 -9.97 0.71 23.42
N HIS A 137 -9.41 -0.42 23.00
CA HIS A 137 -8.50 -1.21 23.85
C HIS A 137 -7.03 -1.16 23.41
N GLN A 138 -6.77 -0.92 22.13
CA GLN A 138 -5.45 -0.94 21.50
C GLN A 138 -5.34 0.11 20.37
N PRO A 139 -5.51 1.41 20.68
CA PRO A 139 -5.59 2.46 19.65
C PRO A 139 -4.32 2.58 18.81
N ASP A 140 -3.15 2.26 19.38
CA ASP A 140 -1.86 2.29 18.68
C ASP A 140 -1.59 1.04 17.82
N SER A 141 -2.55 0.10 17.74
CA SER A 141 -2.40 -1.10 16.94
C SER A 141 -2.32 -0.76 15.45
N PRO A 142 -1.31 -1.27 14.71
CA PRO A 142 -1.24 -1.08 13.25
C PRO A 142 -2.48 -1.60 12.50
N LEU A 143 -3.25 -2.51 13.12
CA LEU A 143 -4.48 -3.02 12.52
C LEU A 143 -5.59 -1.96 12.42
N VAL A 144 -5.60 -0.95 13.30
CA VAL A 144 -6.59 0.14 13.23
C VAL A 144 -6.46 0.87 11.90
N GLU A 145 -5.26 1.30 11.56
CA GLU A 145 -4.98 2.01 10.29
C GLU A 145 -5.26 1.10 9.08
N ILE A 146 -4.78 -0.15 9.11
CA ILE A 146 -4.94 -1.09 8.00
C ILE A 146 -6.42 -1.38 7.73
N LEU A 147 -7.22 -1.60 8.78
CA LEU A 147 -8.64 -1.88 8.65
C LEU A 147 -9.42 -0.63 8.23
N SER A 148 -9.09 0.54 8.76
CA SER A 148 -9.70 1.82 8.38
C SER A 148 -9.51 2.09 6.88
N ASP A 149 -8.30 1.88 6.37
CA ASP A 149 -8.00 2.00 4.93
C ASP A 149 -8.81 1.01 4.08
N LYS A 150 -9.03 -0.21 4.57
CA LYS A 150 -9.81 -1.24 3.87
C LYS A 150 -11.30 -0.93 3.89
N VAL A 151 -11.83 -0.47 5.01
CA VAL A 151 -13.21 0.00 5.18
C VAL A 151 -13.50 1.11 4.19
N ALA A 152 -12.67 2.16 4.17
CA ALA A 152 -12.84 3.27 3.25
C ALA A 152 -12.85 2.83 1.78
N ARG A 153 -11.98 1.91 1.38
CA ARG A 153 -11.98 1.35 0.01
C ARG A 153 -13.24 0.56 -0.32
N TYR A 154 -13.73 -0.22 0.63
CA TYR A 154 -14.98 -0.95 0.48
C TYR A 154 -16.15 0.01 0.33
N GLU A 155 -16.34 0.94 1.26
CA GLU A 155 -17.44 1.92 1.23
C GLU A 155 -17.41 2.80 -0.03
N ASN A 156 -16.23 3.13 -0.55
CA ASN A 156 -16.10 3.91 -1.79
C ASN A 156 -16.58 3.17 -3.06
N SER A 157 -16.62 1.83 -3.04
CA SER A 157 -16.87 1.03 -4.26
C SER A 157 -18.04 0.04 -4.15
N ALA A 158 -18.47 -0.31 -2.94
CA ALA A 158 -19.48 -1.31 -2.71
C ALA A 158 -20.89 -0.83 -3.18
N PRO A 159 -21.68 -1.69 -3.85
CA PRO A 159 -22.97 -1.31 -4.43
C PRO A 159 -23.97 -0.67 -3.45
N GLU A 160 -23.97 -1.11 -2.19
CA GLU A 160 -24.83 -0.57 -1.14
C GLU A 160 -24.53 0.90 -0.80
N PHE A 161 -23.30 1.36 -1.00
CA PHE A 161 -22.89 2.74 -0.78
C PHE A 161 -22.99 3.59 -2.04
N ALA A 162 -23.14 3.00 -3.24
CA ALA A 162 -23.12 3.73 -4.50
C ALA A 162 -24.12 4.90 -4.55
N ALA A 163 -25.34 4.69 -4.06
CA ALA A 163 -26.36 5.74 -4.02
C ALA A 163 -26.04 6.84 -3.00
N PHE A 164 -25.33 6.52 -1.91
CA PHE A 164 -24.88 7.50 -0.93
C PHE A 164 -23.71 8.31 -1.49
N ASN A 165 -22.68 7.63 -1.99
CA ASN A 165 -21.47 8.22 -2.58
C ASN A 165 -21.83 9.18 -3.72
N ALA A 166 -22.72 8.77 -4.64
CA ALA A 166 -23.15 9.64 -5.73
C ALA A 166 -23.85 10.93 -5.24
N ARG A 167 -24.60 10.86 -4.12
CA ARG A 167 -25.25 12.05 -3.54
C ARG A 167 -24.27 12.96 -2.81
N THR A 168 -23.29 12.39 -2.11
CA THR A 168 -22.27 13.16 -1.39
C THR A 168 -21.30 13.82 -2.34
N ASP A 169 -20.86 13.11 -3.40
CA ASP A 169 -19.94 13.63 -4.40
C ASP A 169 -20.56 14.75 -5.25
N ALA A 170 -21.88 14.69 -5.46
CA ALA A 170 -22.62 15.73 -6.18
C ALA A 170 -22.90 16.99 -5.33
N MET A 171 -22.68 16.95 -4.01
CA MET A 171 -23.01 18.06 -3.12
C MET A 171 -21.81 19.01 -2.96
N PRO A 172 -21.91 20.29 -3.36
CA PRO A 172 -20.83 21.26 -3.14
C PRO A 172 -20.55 21.44 -1.65
N ARG A 173 -19.28 21.40 -1.24
CA ARG A 173 -18.87 21.44 0.17
C ARG A 173 -19.35 22.70 0.87
N GLY A 174 -19.22 23.85 0.21
CA GLY A 174 -19.71 25.12 0.76
C GLY A 174 -21.23 25.14 0.98
N VAL A 175 -21.99 24.45 0.14
CA VAL A 175 -23.46 24.32 0.30
C VAL A 175 -23.80 23.34 1.41
N ALA A 176 -23.04 22.25 1.56
CA ALA A 176 -23.20 21.32 2.67
C ALA A 176 -22.98 22.02 4.03
N LEU A 177 -21.89 22.78 4.17
CA LEU A 177 -21.61 23.55 5.37
C LEU A 177 -22.69 24.59 5.67
N LEU A 178 -23.16 25.31 4.65
CA LEU A 178 -24.27 26.26 4.80
C LEU A 178 -25.54 25.58 5.33
N ARG A 179 -25.87 24.38 4.83
CA ARG A 179 -27.02 23.60 5.32
C ARG A 179 -26.88 23.22 6.80
N VAL A 180 -25.68 22.80 7.22
CA VAL A 180 -25.39 22.48 8.63
C VAL A 180 -25.53 23.73 9.50
N ILE A 181 -24.97 24.86 9.08
CA ILE A 181 -25.09 26.13 9.81
C ILE A 181 -26.56 26.56 9.93
N MET A 182 -27.34 26.44 8.86
CA MET A 182 -28.77 26.75 8.89
C MET A 182 -29.52 25.90 9.91
N ASP A 183 -29.27 24.60 9.92
CA ASP A 183 -29.88 23.65 10.83
C ASP A 183 -29.47 23.91 12.29
N GLN A 184 -28.17 23.94 12.57
CA GLN A 184 -27.62 24.06 13.92
C GLN A 184 -27.89 25.42 14.59
N HIS A 185 -28.08 26.49 13.80
CA HIS A 185 -28.40 27.82 14.31
C HIS A 185 -29.89 28.19 14.15
N GLY A 186 -30.74 27.30 13.65
CA GLY A 186 -32.16 27.59 13.41
C GLY A 186 -32.40 28.73 12.40
N LEU A 187 -31.49 28.91 11.45
CA LEU A 187 -31.54 30.00 10.46
C LEU A 187 -32.35 29.59 9.23
N THR A 188 -33.11 30.52 8.70
CA THR A 188 -33.90 30.32 7.48
C THR A 188 -33.20 30.94 6.27
N GLN A 189 -33.71 30.72 5.05
CA GLN A 189 -33.12 31.33 3.86
C GLN A 189 -33.13 32.88 3.89
N SER A 190 -34.00 33.49 4.71
CA SER A 190 -34.06 34.96 4.88
C SER A 190 -32.94 35.49 5.77
N SER A 191 -32.28 34.63 6.55
CA SER A 191 -31.26 35.01 7.53
C SER A 191 -29.91 35.36 6.91
N PHE A 192 -29.73 35.21 5.59
CA PHE A 192 -28.44 35.38 4.87
C PHE A 192 -28.45 36.56 3.90
N THR A 193 -29.25 37.59 4.21
CA THR A 193 -29.42 38.75 3.33
C THR A 193 -28.13 39.53 3.13
N ASP A 194 -27.28 39.62 4.16
CA ASP A 194 -26.04 40.39 4.13
C ASP A 194 -24.88 39.63 3.46
N GLU A 195 -24.87 38.30 3.59
CA GLU A 195 -23.81 37.44 3.07
C GLU A 195 -24.06 37.00 1.64
N ILE A 196 -25.29 36.58 1.35
CA ILE A 196 -25.68 35.95 0.08
C ILE A 196 -26.69 36.81 -0.68
N GLY A 197 -27.73 37.27 0.00
CA GLY A 197 -28.80 38.09 -0.58
C GLY A 197 -30.21 37.55 -0.32
N GLN A 198 -31.13 37.90 -1.21
CA GLN A 198 -32.56 37.63 -1.05
C GLN A 198 -32.88 36.13 -0.87
N ARG A 199 -33.94 35.83 -0.11
CA ARG A 199 -34.43 34.46 0.20
C ARG A 199 -34.51 33.56 -1.04
N SER A 200 -34.97 34.09 -2.18
CA SER A 200 -35.10 33.35 -3.44
C SER A 200 -33.75 32.94 -4.03
N TYR A 201 -32.73 33.79 -3.88
CA TYR A 201 -31.37 33.52 -4.35
C TYR A 201 -30.66 32.48 -3.48
N VAL A 202 -30.83 32.58 -2.15
CA VAL A 202 -30.36 31.55 -1.20
C VAL A 202 -31.00 30.19 -1.52
N SER A 203 -32.30 30.15 -1.81
CA SER A 203 -32.99 28.92 -2.23
C SER A 203 -32.42 28.31 -3.52
N ARG A 204 -32.05 29.14 -4.51
CA ARG A 204 -31.38 28.67 -5.74
C ARG A 204 -30.00 28.08 -5.47
N ILE A 205 -29.24 28.66 -4.55
CA ILE A 205 -27.95 28.10 -4.12
C ILE A 205 -28.13 26.75 -3.44
N LEU A 206 -29.07 26.66 -2.49
CA LEU A 206 -29.32 25.41 -1.77
C LEU A 206 -29.79 24.27 -2.70
N ARG A 207 -30.51 24.59 -3.79
CA ARG A 207 -30.93 23.60 -4.80
C ARG A 207 -29.85 23.23 -5.81
N GLY A 208 -28.71 23.93 -5.82
CA GLY A 208 -27.63 23.72 -6.79
C GLY A 208 -27.80 24.47 -8.12
N ASP A 209 -28.85 25.29 -8.29
CA ASP A 209 -29.07 26.09 -9.51
C ASP A 209 -28.04 27.23 -9.66
N ARG A 210 -27.38 27.63 -8.56
CA ARG A 210 -26.38 28.69 -8.50
C ARG A 210 -25.25 28.31 -7.54
N PRO A 211 -23.98 28.56 -7.88
CA PRO A 211 -22.87 28.31 -6.96
C PRO A 211 -22.74 29.40 -5.89
N LEU A 212 -22.11 29.06 -4.77
CA LEU A 212 -21.57 30.06 -3.84
C LEU A 212 -20.34 30.73 -4.47
N THR A 213 -20.39 32.05 -4.62
CA THR A 213 -19.23 32.84 -5.09
C THR A 213 -18.22 33.03 -3.95
N ASP A 214 -16.95 33.29 -4.27
CA ASP A 214 -15.92 33.57 -3.25
C ASP A 214 -16.30 34.74 -2.33
N LYS A 215 -17.03 35.73 -2.86
CA LYS A 215 -17.56 36.84 -2.05
C LYS A 215 -18.61 36.36 -1.04
N HIS A 216 -19.50 35.44 -1.43
CA HIS A 216 -20.44 34.84 -0.50
C HIS A 216 -19.69 34.01 0.57
N LYS A 217 -18.73 33.18 0.14
CA LYS A 217 -17.91 32.35 1.02
C LYS A 217 -17.16 33.19 2.06
N ALA A 218 -16.51 34.28 1.65
CA ALA A 218 -15.79 35.18 2.55
C ALA A 218 -16.69 35.86 3.59
N ARG A 219 -17.91 36.26 3.19
CA ARG A 219 -18.88 36.87 4.11
C ARG A 219 -19.46 35.86 5.10
N LEU A 220 -19.78 34.65 4.63
CA LEU A 220 -20.23 33.56 5.50
C LEU A 220 -19.14 33.17 6.50
N ALA A 221 -17.90 33.00 6.03
CA ALA A 221 -16.74 32.73 6.86
C ALA A 221 -16.56 33.81 7.96
N ALA A 222 -16.63 35.09 7.59
CA ALA A 222 -16.56 36.20 8.54
C ALA A 222 -17.70 36.19 9.57
N ARG A 223 -18.94 35.95 9.13
CA ARG A 223 -20.12 35.96 10.02
C ARG A 223 -20.09 34.82 11.05
N PHE A 224 -19.65 33.63 10.63
CA PHE A 224 -19.62 32.43 11.49
C PHE A 224 -18.26 32.17 12.14
N ASN A 225 -17.29 33.08 11.98
CA ASN A 225 -15.93 32.94 12.50
C ASN A 225 -15.27 31.62 12.07
N LEU A 226 -15.40 31.28 10.79
CA LEU A 226 -14.83 30.09 10.16
C LEU A 226 -13.70 30.47 9.19
N PRO A 227 -12.71 29.59 8.97
CA PRO A 227 -11.73 29.80 7.90
C PRO A 227 -12.41 29.79 6.53
N PHE A 228 -11.88 30.56 5.57
CA PHE A 228 -12.44 30.64 4.22
C PHE A 228 -12.45 29.26 3.54
N GLU A 229 -11.42 28.46 3.82
CA GLU A 229 -11.19 27.10 3.35
C GLU A 229 -12.35 26.16 3.74
N ALA A 230 -13.10 26.45 4.81
CA ALA A 230 -14.26 25.66 5.19
C ALA A 230 -15.39 25.70 4.14
N PHE A 231 -15.44 26.75 3.31
CA PHE A 231 -16.40 26.88 2.21
C PHE A 231 -15.78 26.61 0.83
N ALA A 232 -14.48 26.25 0.77
CA ALA A 232 -13.83 25.86 -0.47
C ALA A 232 -14.36 24.50 -0.96
N GLU A 233 -14.27 24.25 -2.27
CA GLU A 233 -14.61 22.94 -2.85
C GLU A 233 -13.42 21.98 -2.74
#